data_AF-A0A3R9A7J3-F1
#
_entry.id   AF-A0A3R9A7J3-F1
#
_cell.length_a   1.000
_cell.length_b   1.000
_cell.length_c   1.000
_cell.angle_alpha   90.00
_cell.angle_beta   90.00
_cell.angle_gamma   90.00
#
_symmetry.space_group_name_H-M   'P 1'
#
loop_
_entity.id
_entity.type
_entity.pdbx_description
1 polymer ?
#
loop_
_entity_poly.entity_id
_entity_poly.type
_entity_poly.pdbx_seq_one_letter_code
_entity_poly.pdbx_strand_id
1 'polypeptide(L)'
;MSFYAIEVLVYGTVYIKASTLQKAQKILDRLSSNTIDARHRAWFSDVSFEHVPRVSFASSLTLNATFPGSQLVEVTERDVELAQRSFVLGSRDVVVPFAERAEEFNKVPVFTTDVDLTATAFIKAESRQEARIITSKFQQQFHVELQMGYWLWFSKLGFDDDEMAALPVVLSSAIKVIGASEGCGLEQRWPD
;
A
#
# COMPACT_ATOMS: atom_id res chain seq x y z
N MET A 1 -23.06 -13.87 -3.90
CA MET A 1 -21.87 -13.14 -3.44
C MET A 1 -22.21 -11.71 -3.05
N SER A 2 -21.82 -11.34 -1.84
CA SER A 2 -21.83 -9.98 -1.27
C SER A 2 -20.40 -9.44 -1.15
N PHE A 3 -20.27 -8.14 -0.94
CA PHE A 3 -18.99 -7.50 -0.61
C PHE A 3 -18.95 -7.12 0.85
N TYR A 4 -17.80 -7.34 1.48
CA TYR A 4 -17.54 -6.93 2.85
C TYR A 4 -16.30 -6.05 2.90
N ALA A 5 -16.33 -5.02 3.74
CA ALA A 5 -15.21 -4.12 3.95
C ALA A 5 -14.70 -4.20 5.39
N ILE A 6 -13.39 -4.10 5.54
CA ILE A 6 -12.72 -4.02 6.83
C ILE A 6 -11.41 -3.24 6.70
N GLU A 7 -11.08 -2.42 7.69
CA GLU A 7 -9.77 -1.78 7.75
C GLU A 7 -8.71 -2.81 8.14
N VAL A 8 -7.57 -2.77 7.44
CA VAL A 8 -6.46 -3.71 7.60
C VAL A 8 -5.14 -2.97 7.82
N LEU A 9 -4.26 -3.60 8.59
CA LEU A 9 -2.86 -3.26 8.66
C LEU A 9 -2.12 -3.95 7.51
N VAL A 10 -1.32 -3.16 6.80
CA VAL A 10 -0.46 -3.62 5.72
C VAL A 10 0.97 -3.26 6.08
N TYR A 11 1.86 -4.24 5.98
CA TYR A 11 3.30 -4.03 6.17
C TYR A 11 3.95 -3.79 4.82
N GLY A 12 4.83 -2.79 4.75
CA GLY A 12 5.61 -2.51 3.55
C GLY A 12 6.97 -1.92 3.89
N THR A 13 7.82 -1.79 2.88
CA THR A 13 9.14 -1.17 3.01
C THR A 13 9.16 0.12 2.22
N VAL A 14 9.68 1.20 2.81
CA VAL A 14 9.82 2.51 2.16
C VAL A 14 11.29 2.79 1.84
N TYR A 15 11.54 3.33 0.64
CA TYR A 15 12.82 3.83 0.19
C TYR A 15 12.81 5.36 0.15
N ILE A 16 13.82 5.98 0.75
CA ILE A 16 13.92 7.44 0.89
C ILE A 16 15.32 7.88 0.46
N LYS A 17 15.39 8.68 -0.61
CA LYS A 17 16.65 9.35 -0.98
C LYS A 17 16.87 10.59 -0.12
N ALA A 18 17.97 10.57 0.63
CA ALA A 18 18.38 11.70 1.46
C ALA A 18 19.90 11.76 1.59
N SER A 19 20.45 12.97 1.78
CA SER A 19 21.89 13.14 2.02
C SER A 19 22.34 12.74 3.43
N THR A 20 21.41 12.61 4.38
CA THR A 20 21.70 12.27 5.77
C THR A 20 20.53 11.51 6.39
N LEU A 21 20.82 10.70 7.41
CA LEU A 21 19.81 10.00 8.21
C LEU A 21 18.76 10.96 8.79
N GLN A 22 19.18 12.12 9.29
CA GLN A 22 18.27 13.13 9.85
C GLN A 22 17.30 13.68 8.78
N LYS A 23 17.75 13.83 7.52
CA LYS A 23 16.88 14.26 6.42
C LYS A 23 15.92 13.14 6.02
N ALA A 24 16.38 11.89 6.00
CA ALA A 24 15.52 10.74 5.76
C ALA A 24 14.41 10.65 6.82
N GLN A 25 14.75 10.80 8.10
CA GLN A 25 13.78 10.80 9.20
C GLN A 25 12.72 11.90 9.01
N LYS A 26 13.13 13.13 8.68
CA LYS A 26 12.18 14.22 8.41
C LYS A 26 11.24 13.93 7.23
N ILE A 27 11.70 13.20 6.23
CA ILE A 27 10.85 12.78 5.09
C ILE A 27 9.87 11.71 5.56
N LEU A 28 10.32 10.72 6.33
CA LEU A 28 9.48 9.67 6.90
C LEU A 28 8.40 10.24 7.83
N ASP A 29 8.76 11.15 8.73
CA ASP A 29 7.81 11.80 9.65
C ASP A 29 6.70 12.53 8.88
N ARG A 30 7.07 13.22 7.79
CA ARG A 30 6.10 13.87 6.90
C ARG A 30 5.22 12.84 6.20
N LEU A 31 5.81 11.75 5.70
CA LEU A 31 5.10 10.69 4.99
C LEU A 31 4.04 10.02 5.88
N SER A 32 4.33 9.82 7.17
CA SER A 32 3.48 9.16 8.18
C SER A 32 2.13 9.83 8.45
N SER A 33 1.87 11.01 7.89
CA SER A 33 0.58 11.70 7.98
C SER A 33 -0.18 11.72 6.66
N ASN A 34 0.35 11.08 5.62
CA ASN A 34 -0.18 11.17 4.26
C ASN A 34 -0.87 9.89 3.80
N THR A 35 -1.75 10.06 2.83
CA THR A 35 -2.38 8.98 2.09
C THR A 35 -1.85 8.99 0.67
N ILE A 36 -1.39 7.84 0.19
CA ILE A 36 -0.93 7.65 -1.19
C ILE A 36 -2.05 7.06 -2.05
N ASP A 37 -2.02 7.40 -3.33
CA ASP A 37 -2.83 6.71 -4.33
C ASP A 37 -2.06 5.49 -4.84
N ALA A 38 -2.42 4.32 -4.34
CA ALA A 38 -1.83 3.04 -4.71
C ALA A 38 -2.14 2.60 -6.15
N ARG A 39 -2.95 3.35 -6.91
CA ARG A 39 -3.06 3.18 -8.36
C ARG A 39 -1.95 3.92 -9.10
N HIS A 40 -1.30 4.90 -8.49
CA HIS A 40 -0.20 5.60 -9.09
C HIS A 40 1.12 4.78 -8.99
N ARG A 41 1.46 4.05 -10.06
CA ARG A 41 2.57 3.07 -10.06
C ARG A 41 3.92 3.63 -9.63
N ALA A 42 4.18 4.93 -9.79
CA ALA A 42 5.44 5.53 -9.33
C ALA A 42 5.66 5.47 -7.81
N TRP A 43 4.63 5.18 -7.01
CA TRP A 43 4.81 4.90 -5.59
C TRP A 43 5.55 3.61 -5.33
N PHE A 44 5.55 2.65 -6.25
CA PHE A 44 6.15 1.33 -6.05
C PHE A 44 7.35 1.16 -6.98
N SER A 45 8.48 0.73 -6.42
CA SER A 45 9.72 0.55 -7.15
C SER A 45 10.20 -0.89 -7.08
N ASP A 46 10.47 -1.46 -8.25
CA ASP A 46 11.11 -2.74 -8.52
C ASP A 46 12.49 -2.58 -9.17
N VAL A 47 12.98 -1.33 -9.27
CA VAL A 47 14.27 -0.99 -9.86
C VAL A 47 15.40 -0.99 -8.81
N SER A 48 16.64 -1.05 -9.28
CA SER A 48 17.84 -0.89 -8.44
C SER A 48 17.80 0.39 -7.59
N PHE A 49 18.37 0.33 -6.38
CA PHE A 49 18.36 1.44 -5.41
C PHE A 49 18.90 2.76 -5.98
N GLU A 50 19.90 2.73 -6.87
CA GLU A 50 20.40 3.94 -7.55
C GLU A 50 19.29 4.70 -8.29
N HIS A 51 18.29 4.00 -8.82
CA HIS A 51 17.25 4.55 -9.69
C HIS A 51 15.88 4.68 -9.02
N VAL A 52 15.78 4.40 -7.71
CA VAL A 52 14.51 4.65 -7.00
C VAL A 52 14.18 6.14 -7.03
N PRO A 53 12.90 6.51 -7.10
CA PRO A 53 12.47 7.89 -6.90
C PRO A 53 12.89 8.44 -5.54
N ARG A 54 12.66 9.74 -5.32
CA ARG A 54 12.98 10.37 -4.04
C ARG A 54 12.32 9.69 -2.83
N VAL A 55 11.06 9.29 -2.98
CA VAL A 55 10.33 8.46 -2.03
C VAL A 55 9.55 7.43 -2.83
N SER A 56 9.67 6.16 -2.47
CA SER A 56 8.87 5.07 -3.03
C SER A 56 8.78 3.93 -2.03
N PHE A 57 7.95 2.94 -2.33
CA PHE A 57 7.77 1.71 -1.57
C PHE A 57 8.28 0.52 -2.38
N ALA A 58 8.62 -0.56 -1.70
CA ALA A 58 8.85 -1.84 -2.35
C ALA A 58 7.59 -2.30 -3.11
N SER A 59 7.78 -3.04 -4.19
CA SER A 59 6.69 -3.66 -4.96
C SER A 59 6.09 -4.90 -4.28
N SER A 60 6.40 -5.14 -3.01
CA SER A 60 5.83 -6.22 -2.20
C SER A 60 5.28 -5.63 -0.91
N LEU A 61 4.02 -5.95 -0.60
CA LEU A 61 3.35 -5.59 0.63
C LEU A 61 2.75 -6.84 1.26
N THR A 62 2.57 -6.85 2.58
CA THR A 62 1.94 -7.98 3.27
C THR A 62 0.69 -7.49 4.00
N LEU A 63 -0.47 -8.09 3.72
CA LEU A 63 -1.65 -7.90 4.57
C LEU A 63 -1.37 -8.58 5.90
N ASN A 64 -1.18 -7.80 6.96
CA ASN A 64 -0.78 -8.33 8.26
C ASN A 64 -2.01 -8.81 9.03
N ALA A 65 -2.90 -7.88 9.39
CA ALA A 65 -4.04 -8.17 10.24
C ALA A 65 -5.19 -7.21 9.98
N THR A 66 -6.34 -7.48 10.58
CA THR A 66 -7.38 -6.47 10.70
C THR A 66 -6.91 -5.35 11.63
N PHE A 67 -7.26 -4.11 11.30
CA PHE A 67 -6.93 -2.96 12.13
C PHE A 67 -7.62 -3.08 13.50
N PRO A 68 -6.95 -2.83 14.63
CA PRO A 68 -7.56 -2.99 15.96
C PRO A 68 -8.87 -2.21 16.10
N GLY A 69 -9.94 -2.91 16.48
CA GLY A 69 -11.28 -2.32 16.64
C GLY A 69 -12.07 -2.16 15.35
N SER A 70 -11.52 -2.53 14.19
CA SER A 70 -12.27 -2.50 12.92
C SER A 70 -13.38 -3.55 12.92
N GLN A 71 -14.48 -3.21 12.26
CA GLN A 71 -15.63 -4.09 12.12
C GLN A 71 -15.83 -4.47 10.66
N LEU A 72 -16.03 -5.77 10.43
CA LEU A 72 -16.42 -6.26 9.12
C LEU A 72 -17.86 -5.82 8.82
N VAL A 73 -18.03 -4.96 7.82
CA VAL A 73 -19.31 -4.41 7.37
C VAL A 73 -19.65 -4.90 5.97
N GLU A 74 -20.93 -5.11 5.69
CA GLU A 74 -21.39 -5.39 4.33
C GLU A 74 -21.49 -4.09 3.55
N VAL A 75 -21.02 -4.08 2.31
CA VAL A 75 -20.98 -2.91 1.43
C VAL A 75 -21.53 -3.26 0.07
N THR A 76 -21.93 -2.23 -0.68
CA THR A 76 -22.38 -2.43 -2.06
C THR A 76 -21.18 -2.50 -2.99
N GLU A 77 -21.38 -3.11 -4.15
CA GLU A 77 -20.41 -3.12 -5.25
C GLU A 77 -19.98 -1.70 -5.66
N ARG A 78 -20.92 -0.74 -5.61
CA ARG A 78 -20.64 0.67 -5.89
C ARG A 78 -19.67 1.29 -4.88
N ASP A 79 -19.75 0.90 -3.61
CA ASP A 79 -18.83 1.38 -2.58
C ASP A 79 -17.39 0.93 -2.86
N VAL A 80 -17.23 -0.32 -3.32
CA VAL A 80 -15.94 -0.87 -3.77
C VAL A 80 -15.37 -0.05 -4.93
N GLU A 81 -16.18 0.22 -5.96
CA GLU A 81 -15.75 0.99 -7.13
C GLU A 81 -15.36 2.43 -6.77
N LEU A 82 -16.08 3.07 -5.85
CA LEU A 82 -15.78 4.41 -5.37
C LEU A 82 -14.49 4.45 -4.56
N ALA A 83 -14.24 3.45 -3.70
CA ALA A 83 -13.02 3.34 -2.90
C ALA A 83 -11.74 3.13 -3.75
N GLN A 84 -11.89 2.64 -4.97
CA GLN A 84 -10.81 2.47 -5.95
C GLN A 84 -10.60 3.70 -6.84
N ARG A 85 -11.51 4.68 -6.77
CA ARG A 85 -11.48 5.95 -7.51
C ARG A 85 -11.32 7.16 -6.59
N SER A 86 -11.17 6.97 -5.28
CA SER A 86 -11.26 8.03 -4.27
C SER A 86 -10.32 9.22 -4.54
N PHE A 87 -9.13 8.99 -5.07
CA PHE A 87 -8.19 10.07 -5.41
C PHE A 87 -8.54 10.85 -6.68
N VAL A 88 -9.24 10.22 -7.64
CA VAL A 88 -9.68 10.88 -8.88
C VAL A 88 -10.76 11.94 -8.61
N LEU A 89 -11.49 11.83 -7.49
CA LEU A 89 -12.68 12.63 -7.22
C LEU A 89 -12.55 13.66 -6.09
N GLY A 90 -11.52 13.60 -5.22
CA GLY A 90 -11.55 14.45 -4.00
C GLY A 90 -10.23 14.78 -3.29
N SER A 91 -9.05 14.50 -3.84
CA SER A 91 -7.80 14.78 -3.11
C SER A 91 -6.71 15.35 -4.01
N ARG A 92 -6.87 16.61 -4.41
CA ARG A 92 -5.79 17.41 -4.99
C ARG A 92 -4.75 17.87 -3.94
N ASP A 93 -5.07 17.80 -2.65
CA ASP A 93 -4.27 18.42 -1.58
C ASP A 93 -3.54 17.41 -0.65
N VAL A 94 -3.66 16.10 -0.87
CA VAL A 94 -3.01 15.05 -0.03
C VAL A 94 -1.87 14.34 -0.77
N VAL A 95 -1.62 14.70 -2.02
CA VAL A 95 -0.54 14.10 -2.81
C VAL A 95 0.78 14.74 -2.38
N VAL A 96 1.55 14.01 -1.56
CA VAL A 96 2.97 14.31 -1.36
C VAL A 96 3.58 14.57 -2.73
N PRO A 97 4.19 15.74 -2.98
CA PRO A 97 4.77 16.06 -4.27
C PRO A 97 5.74 14.95 -4.66
N PHE A 98 5.43 14.41 -5.83
CA PHE A 98 5.81 13.15 -6.43
C PHE A 98 7.21 12.58 -6.20
N ALA A 99 7.20 11.25 -6.37
CA ALA A 99 8.26 10.37 -6.84
C ALA A 99 8.87 10.78 -8.20
N GLU A 100 9.43 11.98 -8.33
CA GLU A 100 10.21 12.31 -9.52
C GLU A 100 11.56 11.58 -9.46
N ARG A 101 11.79 10.72 -10.46
CA ARG A 101 13.14 10.29 -10.81
C ARG A 101 13.84 11.49 -11.44
N ALA A 102 14.58 12.25 -10.66
CA ALA A 102 15.48 13.25 -11.19
C ALA A 102 16.90 12.69 -11.14
N GLU A 103 17.65 12.82 -12.23
CA GLU A 103 19.04 12.32 -12.34
C GLU A 103 19.95 12.89 -11.24
N GLU A 104 19.64 14.10 -10.76
CA GLU A 104 20.29 14.75 -9.62
C GLU A 104 20.24 13.92 -8.32
N PHE A 105 19.27 13.01 -8.19
CA PHE A 105 19.14 12.11 -7.05
C PHE A 105 19.83 10.76 -7.25
N ASN A 106 20.43 10.47 -8.41
CA ASN A 106 21.06 9.16 -8.64
C ASN A 106 22.27 8.93 -7.74
N LYS A 107 22.93 10.00 -7.25
CA LYS A 107 24.07 9.91 -6.32
C LYS A 107 23.71 10.09 -4.85
N VAL A 108 22.42 10.22 -4.55
CA VAL A 108 21.96 10.49 -3.19
C VAL A 108 21.74 9.17 -2.45
N PRO A 109 22.25 9.02 -1.21
CA PRO A 109 22.04 7.81 -0.43
C PRO A 109 20.56 7.45 -0.30
N VAL A 110 20.28 6.15 -0.31
CA VAL A 110 18.95 5.58 -0.08
C VAL A 110 18.91 5.07 1.35
N PHE A 111 17.96 5.57 2.12
CA PHE A 111 17.59 5.02 3.41
C PHE A 111 16.34 4.16 3.26
N THR A 112 16.27 3.09 4.03
CA THR A 112 15.11 2.19 4.04
C THR A 112 14.65 1.93 5.46
N THR A 113 13.37 1.68 5.61
CA THR A 113 12.79 1.15 6.84
C THR A 113 11.47 0.48 6.51
N ASP A 114 11.02 -0.38 7.39
CA ASP A 114 9.70 -0.94 7.29
C ASP A 114 8.67 -0.03 7.95
N VAL A 115 7.49 0.01 7.34
CA VAL A 115 6.41 0.91 7.69
C VAL A 115 5.09 0.17 7.82
N ASP A 116 4.31 0.63 8.78
CA ASP A 116 2.92 0.23 8.92
C ASP A 116 2.05 1.15 8.08
N LEU A 117 1.17 0.52 7.30
CA LEU A 117 0.20 1.15 6.43
C LEU A 117 -1.19 0.68 6.84
N THR A 118 -2.21 1.48 6.51
CA THR A 118 -3.60 1.06 6.63
C THR A 118 -4.36 1.33 5.34
N ALA A 119 -5.25 0.39 5.01
CA ALA A 119 -6.13 0.45 3.86
C ALA A 119 -7.45 -0.23 4.20
N THR A 120 -8.47 0.00 3.37
CA THR A 120 -9.69 -0.81 3.42
C THR A 120 -9.51 -2.03 2.54
N ALA A 121 -9.65 -3.23 3.10
CA ALA A 121 -9.77 -4.46 2.34
C ALA A 121 -11.25 -4.73 2.02
N PHE A 122 -11.52 -4.99 0.76
CA PHE A 122 -12.80 -5.46 0.25
C PHE A 122 -12.72 -6.95 -0.03
N ILE A 123 -13.72 -7.69 0.39
CA ILE A 123 -13.75 -9.15 0.37
C ILE A 123 -15.02 -9.58 -0.35
N LYS A 124 -14.90 -10.41 -1.38
CA LYS A 124 -16.02 -11.02 -2.09
C LYS A 124 -16.28 -12.39 -1.47
N ALA A 125 -17.46 -12.58 -0.90
CA ALA A 125 -17.83 -13.81 -0.19
C ALA A 125 -19.33 -14.09 -0.29
N GLU A 126 -19.76 -15.33 -0.10
CA GLU A 126 -21.18 -15.72 -0.04
C GLU A 126 -21.84 -15.35 1.28
N SER A 127 -21.06 -15.18 2.35
CA SER A 127 -21.58 -14.80 3.65
C SER A 127 -20.57 -14.04 4.50
N ARG A 128 -21.07 -13.33 5.51
CA ARG A 128 -20.23 -12.66 6.51
C ARG A 128 -19.31 -13.63 7.26
N GLN A 129 -19.74 -14.88 7.45
CA GLN A 129 -18.93 -15.89 8.12
C GLN A 129 -17.75 -16.33 7.24
N GLU A 130 -17.98 -16.49 5.95
CA GLU A 130 -16.91 -16.77 4.99
C GLU A 130 -15.92 -15.61 4.88
N ALA A 131 -16.41 -14.38 4.81
CA ALA A 131 -15.55 -13.19 4.84
C ALA A 131 -14.68 -13.14 6.11
N ARG A 132 -15.22 -13.51 7.28
CA ARG A 132 -14.42 -13.64 8.51
C ARG A 132 -13.33 -14.71 8.38
N ILE A 133 -13.63 -15.85 7.79
CA ILE A 133 -12.63 -16.91 7.55
C ILE A 133 -11.51 -16.37 6.64
N ILE A 134 -11.84 -15.61 5.59
CA ILE A 134 -10.84 -14.97 4.73
C ILE A 134 -9.98 -13.99 5.54
N THR A 135 -10.59 -13.10 6.35
CA THR A 135 -9.83 -12.14 7.18
C THR A 135 -8.87 -12.80 8.17
N SER A 136 -9.23 -13.98 8.69
CA SER A 136 -8.37 -14.71 9.65
C SER A 136 -7.07 -15.23 9.03
N LYS A 137 -6.96 -15.23 7.70
CA LYS A 137 -5.83 -15.76 6.94
C LYS A 137 -4.92 -14.70 6.34
N PHE A 138 -5.18 -13.41 6.58
CA PHE A 138 -4.42 -12.29 6.00
C PHE A 138 -2.90 -12.48 6.11
N GLN A 139 -2.37 -12.62 7.32
CA GLN A 139 -0.93 -12.76 7.56
C GLN A 139 -0.27 -13.95 6.84
N GLN A 140 -1.02 -15.03 6.60
CA GLN A 140 -0.48 -16.31 6.14
C GLN A 140 -0.61 -16.53 4.64
N GLN A 141 -1.57 -15.85 4.00
CA GLN A 141 -1.98 -16.17 2.63
C GLN A 141 -1.95 -14.98 1.69
N PHE A 142 -1.89 -13.75 2.20
CA PHE A 142 -2.06 -12.56 1.38
C PHE A 142 -0.77 -11.73 1.34
N HIS A 143 0.13 -12.16 0.46
CA HIS A 143 1.25 -11.35 -0.02
C HIS A 143 0.82 -10.61 -1.28
N VAL A 144 0.83 -9.28 -1.20
CA VAL A 144 0.49 -8.40 -2.32
C VAL A 144 1.74 -8.20 -3.13
N GLU A 145 1.86 -8.98 -4.20
CA GLU A 145 2.93 -8.83 -5.17
C GLU A 145 2.48 -7.89 -6.29
N LEU A 146 3.04 -6.69 -6.32
CA LEU A 146 2.65 -5.64 -7.27
C LEU A 146 3.36 -5.78 -8.63
N GLN A 147 4.31 -6.72 -8.76
CA GLN A 147 4.97 -6.99 -10.03
C GLN A 147 4.03 -7.71 -11.01
N MET A 148 3.17 -8.60 -10.49
CA MET A 148 2.16 -9.32 -11.26
C MET A 148 0.77 -8.89 -10.81
N GLY A 149 -0.05 -8.36 -11.72
CA GLY A 149 -1.42 -8.00 -11.38
C GLY A 149 -1.55 -6.78 -10.47
N TYR A 150 -0.61 -5.82 -10.54
CA TYR A 150 -0.66 -4.53 -9.83
C TYR A 150 -2.06 -3.91 -9.75
N TRP A 151 -2.74 -3.86 -10.90
CA TRP A 151 -4.06 -3.24 -11.03
C TRP A 151 -5.17 -4.07 -10.37
N LEU A 152 -5.02 -5.38 -10.24
CA LEU A 152 -6.00 -6.28 -9.66
C LEU A 152 -6.20 -6.01 -8.17
N TRP A 153 -5.11 -5.72 -7.45
CA TRP A 153 -5.18 -5.43 -6.02
C TRP A 153 -5.90 -4.12 -5.70
N PHE A 154 -5.95 -3.16 -6.64
CA PHE A 154 -6.55 -1.84 -6.43
C PHE A 154 -7.71 -1.56 -7.39
N SER A 155 -8.31 -2.62 -7.94
CA SER A 155 -9.42 -2.57 -8.88
C SER A 155 -10.39 -3.72 -8.62
N LYS A 156 -11.67 -3.47 -8.88
CA LYS A 156 -12.72 -4.48 -8.76
C LYS A 156 -12.51 -5.63 -9.74
N LEU A 157 -11.79 -5.39 -10.84
CA LEU A 157 -11.35 -6.43 -11.77
C LEU A 157 -10.56 -7.55 -11.09
N GLY A 158 -9.93 -7.28 -9.94
CA GLY A 158 -9.30 -8.33 -9.14
C GLY A 158 -10.27 -9.42 -8.67
N PHE A 159 -11.58 -9.17 -8.67
CA PHE A 159 -12.61 -10.15 -8.35
C PHE A 159 -13.15 -10.92 -9.57
N ASP A 160 -12.70 -10.60 -10.78
CA ASP A 160 -13.23 -11.18 -12.00
C ASP A 160 -12.47 -12.47 -12.35
N ASP A 161 -13.21 -13.58 -12.52
CA ASP A 161 -12.65 -14.92 -12.71
C ASP A 161 -11.92 -15.11 -14.05
N ASP A 162 -12.15 -14.21 -15.01
CA ASP A 162 -11.58 -14.27 -16.36
C ASP A 162 -10.11 -13.76 -16.42
N GLU A 163 -9.67 -13.00 -15.41
CA GLU A 163 -8.29 -12.50 -15.31
C GLU A 163 -7.46 -13.37 -14.35
N MET A 164 -6.99 -14.53 -14.82
CA MET A 164 -5.95 -15.37 -14.18
C MET A 164 -5.98 -15.37 -12.62
N ALA A 165 -6.99 -16.05 -12.08
CA ALA A 165 -7.29 -16.24 -10.65
C ALA A 165 -7.86 -15.01 -9.93
N ALA A 166 -9.20 -14.96 -9.85
CA ALA A 166 -9.91 -14.00 -9.01
C ALA A 166 -9.37 -14.01 -7.58
N LEU A 167 -8.97 -12.84 -7.11
CA LEU A 167 -8.58 -12.59 -5.75
C LEU A 167 -9.85 -12.55 -4.88
N PRO A 168 -9.90 -13.27 -3.75
CA PRO A 168 -11.01 -13.12 -2.81
C PRO A 168 -10.98 -11.76 -2.07
N VAL A 169 -9.90 -10.99 -2.26
CA VAL A 169 -9.62 -9.71 -1.58
C VAL A 169 -9.01 -8.71 -2.55
N VAL A 170 -9.51 -7.48 -2.52
CA VAL A 170 -8.85 -6.31 -3.13
C VAL A 170 -8.78 -5.18 -2.11
N LEU A 171 -7.96 -4.17 -2.35
CA LEU A 171 -7.73 -3.04 -1.46
C LEU A 171 -8.31 -1.74 -2.05
N SER A 172 -8.64 -0.79 -1.17
CA SER A 172 -8.85 0.61 -1.56
C SER A 172 -7.58 1.16 -2.22
N SER A 173 -7.74 2.05 -3.20
CA SER A 173 -6.58 2.74 -3.77
C SER A 173 -5.95 3.72 -2.79
N ALA A 174 -6.72 4.20 -1.81
CA ALA A 174 -6.20 4.98 -0.71
C ALA A 174 -5.48 4.10 0.30
N ILE A 175 -4.15 4.27 0.40
CA ILE A 175 -3.32 3.68 1.45
C ILE A 175 -2.78 4.79 2.32
N LYS A 176 -3.08 4.75 3.61
CA LYS A 176 -2.55 5.71 4.58
C LYS A 176 -1.27 5.15 5.20
N VAL A 177 -0.23 5.97 5.24
CA VAL A 177 1.00 5.64 5.95
C VAL A 177 0.80 5.96 7.43
N ILE A 178 1.05 5.01 8.32
CA ILE A 178 0.95 5.20 9.78
C ILE A 178 2.28 5.70 10.31
N GLY A 179 3.37 5.05 9.90
CA GLY A 179 4.74 5.39 10.31
C GLY A 179 5.68 4.21 10.20
N ALA A 180 6.89 4.37 10.75
CA ALA A 180 7.82 3.26 10.91
C ALA A 180 7.18 2.15 11.77
N SER A 181 7.37 0.90 11.36
CA SER A 181 6.94 -0.25 12.16
C SER A 181 7.71 -0.30 13.49
N GLU A 182 7.10 -0.88 14.51
CA GLU A 182 7.69 -0.94 15.84
C GLU A 182 9.06 -1.65 15.82
N GLY A 183 10.08 -0.98 16.36
CA GLY A 183 11.46 -1.50 16.39
C GLY A 183 12.24 -1.34 15.08
N CYS A 184 11.63 -0.81 14.01
CA CYS A 184 12.28 -0.59 12.73
C CYS A 184 12.86 0.83 12.65
N GLY A 185 14.19 0.93 12.64
CA GLY A 185 14.91 2.18 12.39
C GLY A 185 15.16 2.41 10.90
N LEU A 186 15.51 3.64 10.52
CA LEU A 186 16.06 3.92 9.20
C LEU A 186 17.49 3.39 9.10
N GLU A 187 17.76 2.59 8.09
CA GLU A 187 19.10 2.12 7.72
C GLU A 187 19.50 2.67 6.35
N GLN A 188 20.78 2.95 6.15
CA GLN A 188 21.29 3.29 4.81
C GLN A 188 21.46 1.99 4.02
N ARG A 189 20.87 1.94 2.83
CA ARG A 189 20.89 0.78 1.94
C ARG A 189 21.72 1.00 0.68
N TRP A 190 22.08 2.25 0.40
CA TRP A 190 22.91 2.63 -0.74
C TRP A 190 23.49 4.05 -0.56
N PRO A 191 24.69 4.37 -1.05
CA PRO A 191 25.74 3.40 -1.36
C PRO A 191 26.19 2.71 -0.06
N ASP A 192 26.49 1.41 -0.13
CA ASP A 192 27.04 0.66 1.01
C ASP A 192 28.47 1.12 1.35
#